data_AF-A0A7S2KJ26-F1
#
_entry.id   AF-A0A7S2KJ26-F1
#
_cell.length_a   1.000
_cell.length_b   1.000
_cell.length_c   1.000
_cell.angle_alpha   90.00
_cell.angle_beta   90.00
_cell.angle_gamma   90.00
#
_symmetry.space_group_name_H-M   'P 1'
#
loop_
_entity.id
_entity.type
_entity.pdbx_description
1 polymer ?
#
loop_
_entity_poly.entity_id
_entity_poly.type
_entity_poly.pdbx_seq_one_letter_code
_entity_poly.pdbx_strand_id
1 'polypeptide(L)'
;APFQFLEVGFFHGNGYDMYREFLPRGDCHSIEISCLPPGSREEGKWPWGNFPEDNPRYKQYLDENRLHCGDGSDPNFLMEVWKNEMKVPGAPPLKIVVDDGSHEAAHMAQTVMFWLPRIEPGGVLVVEDIQPTSVANPFTTQFLPQIMKDLHYCGDKDKPTEDEACFPTLVGMIQSIHCEMHICVFERNQAPAKELSLEESSLPENALDMKKCKSMLPGHW
;
A
#
# COMPACT_ATOMS: atom_id res chain seq x y z
N ALA A 1 5.93 -5.60 -20.54
CA ALA A 1 6.84 -5.54 -19.38
C ALA A 1 6.88 -6.90 -18.67
N PRO A 2 7.93 -7.28 -17.93
CA PRO A 2 7.98 -8.53 -17.18
C PRO A 2 7.33 -8.44 -15.78
N PHE A 3 7.10 -7.23 -15.28
CA PHE A 3 6.47 -6.96 -13.98
C PHE A 3 5.85 -5.56 -13.99
N GLN A 4 4.97 -5.29 -13.03
CA GLN A 4 4.43 -3.96 -12.76
C GLN A 4 5.09 -3.34 -11.52
N PHE A 5 5.20 -2.02 -11.57
CA PHE A 5 5.61 -1.15 -10.47
C PHE A 5 4.45 -0.18 -10.19
N LEU A 6 4.17 0.09 -8.93
CA LEU A 6 3.21 1.10 -8.50
C LEU A 6 3.85 2.05 -7.49
N GLU A 7 3.67 3.34 -7.70
CA GLU A 7 3.89 4.38 -6.70
C GLU A 7 2.54 4.94 -6.24
N VAL A 8 2.37 5.15 -4.94
CA VAL A 8 1.25 5.92 -4.38
C VAL A 8 1.84 7.25 -3.91
N GLY A 9 1.45 8.35 -4.54
CA GLY A 9 2.06 9.68 -4.35
C GLY A 9 2.92 10.09 -5.55
N PHE A 10 2.31 10.76 -6.54
CA PHE A 10 3.03 11.25 -7.71
C PHE A 10 3.61 12.65 -7.45
N PHE A 11 2.83 13.53 -6.79
CA PHE A 11 3.13 14.94 -6.60
C PHE A 11 3.57 15.66 -7.90
N HIS A 12 4.85 16.01 -8.06
CA HIS A 12 5.42 16.58 -9.30
C HIS A 12 6.03 15.53 -10.26
N GLY A 13 5.94 14.25 -9.92
CA GLY A 13 6.38 13.11 -10.73
C GLY A 13 7.87 12.81 -10.72
N ASN A 14 8.68 13.51 -9.90
CA ASN A 14 10.13 13.29 -9.87
C ASN A 14 10.51 11.87 -9.42
N GLY A 15 9.84 11.34 -8.39
CA GLY A 15 10.01 9.96 -7.92
C GLY A 15 9.63 8.96 -9.00
N TYR A 16 8.40 9.08 -9.50
CA TYR A 16 7.91 8.28 -10.62
C TYR A 16 8.85 8.24 -11.84
N ASP A 17 9.34 9.40 -12.28
CA ASP A 17 10.23 9.52 -13.45
C ASP A 17 11.55 8.79 -13.20
N MET A 18 12.13 8.95 -12.00
CA MET A 18 13.32 8.21 -11.58
C MET A 18 13.06 6.70 -11.58
N TYR A 19 11.93 6.24 -11.03
CA TYR A 19 11.60 4.81 -11.03
C TYR A 19 11.42 4.25 -12.44
N ARG A 20 10.82 5.01 -13.37
CA ARG A 20 10.72 4.61 -14.78
C ARG A 20 12.08 4.49 -15.46
N GLU A 21 13.03 5.37 -15.13
CA GLU A 21 14.41 5.28 -15.61
C GLU A 21 15.14 4.05 -15.03
N PHE A 22 15.00 3.84 -13.71
CA PHE A 22 15.64 2.74 -13.00
C PHE A 22 15.06 1.36 -13.38
N LEU A 23 13.76 1.31 -13.70
CA LEU A 23 13.03 0.10 -14.07
C LEU A 23 12.59 0.16 -15.54
N PRO A 24 13.52 0.19 -16.52
CA PRO A 24 13.20 0.50 -17.93
C PRO A 24 12.33 -0.57 -18.62
N ARG A 25 12.15 -1.72 -17.99
CA ARG A 25 11.27 -2.80 -18.47
C ARG A 25 9.97 -2.90 -17.69
N GLY A 26 9.80 -2.15 -16.60
CA GLY A 26 8.63 -2.21 -15.74
C GLY A 26 7.40 -1.59 -16.39
N ASP A 27 6.23 -2.14 -16.07
CA ASP A 27 4.94 -1.52 -16.32
C ASP A 27 4.65 -0.59 -15.14
N CYS A 28 5.12 0.66 -15.22
CA CYS A 28 5.05 1.57 -14.08
C CYS A 28 3.70 2.29 -14.04
N HIS A 29 3.07 2.36 -12.88
CA HIS A 29 1.86 3.13 -12.60
C HIS A 29 2.09 4.03 -11.39
N SER A 30 1.34 5.12 -11.28
CA SER A 30 1.30 5.97 -10.10
C SER A 30 -0.14 6.39 -9.78
N ILE A 31 -0.42 6.63 -8.50
CA ILE A 31 -1.70 7.11 -7.98
C ILE A 31 -1.51 8.49 -7.36
N GLU A 32 -2.41 9.42 -7.65
CA GLU A 32 -2.33 10.78 -7.10
C GLU A 32 -3.69 11.44 -6.96
N ILE A 33 -3.97 11.98 -5.77
CA ILE A 33 -5.24 12.64 -5.49
C ILE A 33 -5.29 14.05 -6.08
N SER A 34 -4.16 14.74 -6.17
CA SER A 34 -4.10 16.12 -6.62
C SER A 34 -4.30 16.30 -8.12
N CYS A 35 -4.26 15.23 -8.92
CA CYS A 35 -4.67 15.30 -10.33
C CYS A 35 -6.18 15.21 -10.58
N LEU A 36 -6.99 15.11 -9.51
CA LEU A 36 -8.44 15.28 -9.60
C LEU A 36 -8.81 16.72 -10.03
N PRO A 37 -9.99 16.94 -10.64
CA PRO A 37 -10.45 18.27 -10.98
C PRO A 37 -10.49 19.21 -9.76
N PRO A 38 -10.25 20.52 -9.95
CA PRO A 38 -10.24 21.47 -8.85
C PRO A 38 -11.64 21.66 -8.26
N GLY A 39 -11.77 21.62 -6.94
CA GLY A 39 -13.04 21.82 -6.23
C GLY A 39 -13.06 21.21 -4.83
N SER A 40 -14.24 21.13 -4.22
CA SER A 40 -14.37 20.66 -2.84
C SER A 40 -14.32 19.13 -2.73
N ARG A 41 -13.83 18.61 -1.60
CA ARG A 41 -13.71 17.15 -1.39
C ARG A 41 -15.08 16.47 -1.38
N GLU A 42 -16.13 17.17 -0.96
CA GLU A 42 -17.51 16.67 -0.95
C GLU A 42 -18.03 16.38 -2.36
N GLU A 43 -17.47 17.03 -3.39
CA GLU A 43 -17.78 16.78 -4.80
C GLU A 43 -16.83 15.75 -5.45
N GLY A 44 -15.95 15.11 -4.67
CA GLY A 44 -14.90 14.22 -5.19
C GLY A 44 -13.80 14.97 -5.93
N LYS A 45 -13.56 16.24 -5.57
CA LYS A 45 -12.58 17.13 -6.21
C LYS A 45 -11.46 17.53 -5.25
N TRP A 46 -10.40 18.12 -5.79
CA TRP A 46 -9.22 18.52 -5.02
C TRP A 46 -9.07 20.06 -4.91
N PRO A 47 -9.05 20.64 -3.70
CA PRO A 47 -9.09 22.10 -3.56
C PRO A 47 -7.73 22.81 -3.61
N TRP A 48 -6.61 22.07 -3.54
CA TRP A 48 -5.28 22.65 -3.29
C TRP A 48 -4.40 22.82 -4.54
N GLY A 49 -4.95 22.58 -5.73
CA GLY A 49 -4.25 22.70 -7.02
C GLY A 49 -3.73 21.37 -7.56
N ASN A 50 -3.46 21.34 -8.87
CA ASN A 50 -3.01 20.16 -9.60
C ASN A 50 -1.48 20.12 -9.68
N PHE A 51 -0.82 19.63 -8.63
CA PHE A 51 0.65 19.53 -8.58
C PHE A 51 1.23 18.69 -9.73
N PRO A 52 0.59 17.58 -10.17
CA PRO A 52 1.07 16.78 -11.30
C PRO A 52 1.21 17.55 -12.61
N GLU A 53 0.45 18.63 -12.83
CA GLU A 53 0.55 19.45 -14.06
C GLU A 53 1.93 20.09 -14.27
N ASP A 54 2.73 20.24 -13.22
CA ASP A 54 4.10 20.75 -13.31
C ASP A 54 5.05 19.75 -13.98
N ASN A 55 4.69 18.46 -14.06
CA ASN A 55 5.49 17.46 -14.76
C ASN A 55 5.31 17.60 -16.28
N PRO A 56 6.39 17.72 -17.09
CA PRO A 56 6.29 17.88 -18.54
C PRO A 56 5.65 16.68 -19.26
N ARG A 57 5.58 15.52 -18.59
CA ARG A 57 4.98 14.27 -19.09
C ARG A 57 3.60 13.99 -18.48
N TYR A 58 3.05 14.90 -17.68
CA TYR A 58 1.74 14.72 -17.02
C TYR A 58 0.64 14.26 -17.99
N LYS A 59 0.44 14.97 -19.10
CA LYS A 59 -0.57 14.59 -20.10
C LYS A 59 -0.26 13.25 -20.75
N GLN A 60 1.00 12.99 -21.07
CA GLN A 60 1.43 11.68 -21.57
C GLN A 60 1.06 10.56 -20.58
N TYR A 61 1.25 10.76 -19.27
CA TYR A 61 0.96 9.74 -18.26
C TYR A 61 -0.53 9.49 -18.06
N LEU A 62 -1.37 10.52 -18.23
CA LEU A 62 -2.82 10.32 -18.29
C LEU A 62 -3.22 9.55 -19.57
N ASP A 63 -2.73 9.98 -20.73
CA ASP A 63 -3.08 9.39 -22.03
C ASP A 63 -2.61 7.92 -22.15
N GLU A 64 -1.46 7.59 -21.55
CA GLU A 64 -0.91 6.23 -21.48
C GLU A 64 -1.50 5.38 -20.34
N ASN A 65 -2.44 5.93 -19.55
CA ASN A 65 -3.05 5.27 -18.40
C ASN A 65 -2.02 4.82 -17.33
N ARG A 66 -1.08 5.71 -17.05
CA ARG A 66 0.06 5.52 -16.13
C ARG A 66 -0.07 6.31 -14.84
N LEU A 67 -0.85 7.38 -14.85
CA LEU A 67 -1.19 8.17 -13.67
C LEU A 67 -2.70 8.07 -13.42
N HIS A 68 -3.07 7.58 -12.24
CA HIS A 68 -4.45 7.33 -11.84
C HIS A 68 -4.90 8.39 -10.82
N CYS A 69 -5.90 9.18 -11.18
CA CYS A 69 -6.34 10.30 -10.35
C CYS A 69 -7.41 9.89 -9.33
N GLY A 70 -7.05 9.92 -8.05
CA GLY A 70 -7.95 9.55 -6.95
C GLY A 70 -7.24 9.40 -5.61
N ASP A 71 -8.03 9.12 -4.57
CA ASP A 71 -7.52 8.99 -3.21
C ASP A 71 -6.84 7.62 -3.02
N GLY A 72 -5.52 7.61 -2.86
CA GLY A 72 -4.73 6.41 -2.62
C GLY A 72 -5.06 5.67 -1.32
N SER A 73 -5.91 6.24 -0.47
CA SER A 73 -6.42 5.61 0.75
C SER A 73 -7.84 5.06 0.64
N ASP A 74 -8.56 5.29 -0.47
CA ASP A 74 -9.92 4.77 -0.67
C ASP A 74 -9.88 3.35 -1.29
N PRO A 75 -10.28 2.30 -0.55
CA PRO A 75 -10.27 0.93 -1.05
C PRO A 75 -11.10 0.73 -2.32
N ASN A 76 -12.17 1.51 -2.53
CA ASN A 76 -12.99 1.41 -3.73
C ASN A 76 -12.21 1.88 -4.95
N PHE A 77 -11.60 3.06 -4.87
CA PHE A 77 -10.75 3.60 -5.92
C PHE A 77 -9.56 2.66 -6.20
N LEU A 78 -8.86 2.18 -5.17
CA LEU A 78 -7.77 1.22 -5.33
C LEU A 78 -8.23 -0.06 -6.06
N MET A 79 -9.43 -0.56 -5.74
CA MET A 79 -10.03 -1.72 -6.39
C MET A 79 -10.39 -1.46 -7.85
N GLU A 80 -10.90 -0.26 -8.17
CA GLU A 80 -11.16 0.15 -9.55
C GLU A 80 -9.87 0.21 -10.36
N VAL A 81 -8.84 0.90 -9.87
CA VAL A 81 -7.52 0.97 -10.51
C VAL A 81 -6.94 -0.42 -10.73
N TRP A 82 -6.97 -1.27 -9.70
CA TRP A 82 -6.46 -2.63 -9.79
C TRP A 82 -7.19 -3.44 -10.86
N LYS A 83 -8.52 -3.48 -10.84
CA LYS A 83 -9.30 -4.36 -11.73
C LYS A 83 -9.36 -3.86 -13.17
N ASN A 84 -9.46 -2.55 -13.36
CA ASN A 84 -9.76 -1.97 -14.66
C ASN A 84 -8.49 -1.56 -15.41
N GLU A 85 -7.44 -1.16 -14.69
CA GLU A 85 -6.26 -0.57 -15.31
C GLU A 85 -5.00 -1.43 -15.17
N MET A 86 -4.73 -1.95 -13.97
CA MET A 86 -3.49 -2.69 -13.72
C MET A 86 -3.62 -4.19 -14.02
N LYS A 87 -4.75 -4.83 -13.71
CA LYS A 87 -4.95 -6.28 -13.87
C LYS A 87 -5.71 -6.66 -15.14
N VAL A 88 -5.47 -5.93 -16.23
CA VAL A 88 -6.06 -6.22 -17.53
C VAL A 88 -5.51 -7.53 -18.14
N PRO A 89 -6.23 -8.21 -19.05
CA PRO A 89 -5.72 -9.42 -19.69
C PRO A 89 -4.35 -9.22 -20.35
N GLY A 90 -3.37 -10.02 -19.93
CA GLY A 90 -1.99 -9.93 -20.43
C GLY A 90 -1.10 -8.93 -19.70
N ALA A 91 -1.61 -8.24 -18.68
CA ALA A 91 -0.78 -7.44 -17.78
C ALA A 91 0.25 -8.34 -17.06
N PRO A 92 1.49 -7.85 -16.87
CA PRO A 92 2.45 -8.57 -16.06
C PRO A 92 2.05 -8.53 -14.58
N PRO A 93 2.66 -9.37 -13.72
CA PRO A 93 2.37 -9.38 -12.30
C PRO A 93 2.88 -8.11 -11.58
N LEU A 94 2.15 -7.65 -10.57
CA LEU A 94 2.60 -6.59 -9.67
C LEU A 94 3.75 -7.09 -8.79
N LYS A 95 4.91 -6.39 -8.83
CA LYS A 95 6.11 -6.81 -8.10
C LYS A 95 6.59 -5.81 -7.07
N ILE A 96 6.43 -4.53 -7.35
CA ILE A 96 6.99 -3.45 -6.52
C ILE A 96 5.88 -2.43 -6.28
N VAL A 97 5.67 -2.10 -5.02
CA VAL A 97 4.78 -1.00 -4.59
C VAL A 97 5.59 -0.07 -3.70
N VAL A 98 5.48 1.23 -3.92
CA VAL A 98 6.06 2.28 -3.06
C VAL A 98 4.92 3.18 -2.61
N ASP A 99 4.76 3.37 -1.31
CA ASP A 99 3.88 4.38 -0.73
C ASP A 99 4.72 5.58 -0.28
N ASP A 100 4.60 6.66 -1.03
CA ASP A 100 5.13 7.99 -0.75
C ASP A 100 3.98 9.01 -0.81
N GLY A 101 2.80 8.61 -0.28
CA GLY A 101 1.55 9.35 -0.43
C GLY A 101 1.39 10.48 0.58
N SER A 102 0.31 10.45 1.36
CA SER A 102 -0.02 11.54 2.30
C SER A 102 0.74 11.49 3.63
N HIS A 103 1.49 10.41 3.86
CA HIS A 103 2.17 10.10 5.12
C HIS A 103 1.22 10.00 6.35
N GLU A 104 -0.07 9.78 6.11
CA GLU A 104 -1.03 9.50 7.18
C GLU A 104 -0.97 8.03 7.57
N ALA A 105 -0.87 7.73 8.87
CA ALA A 105 -0.71 6.36 9.35
C ALA A 105 -1.81 5.41 8.87
N ALA A 106 -3.05 5.91 8.76
CA ALA A 106 -4.18 5.12 8.28
C ALA A 106 -4.03 4.81 6.78
N HIS A 107 -3.53 5.76 6.00
CA HIS A 107 -3.33 5.60 4.56
C HIS A 107 -2.16 4.64 4.29
N MET A 108 -1.05 4.80 5.01
CA MET A 108 0.09 3.86 4.93
C MET A 108 -0.32 2.42 5.29
N ALA A 109 -1.08 2.24 6.36
CA ALA A 109 -1.60 0.93 6.74
C ALA A 109 -2.59 0.38 5.70
N GLN A 110 -3.44 1.23 5.12
CA GLN A 110 -4.37 0.86 4.06
C GLN A 110 -3.64 0.40 2.79
N THR A 111 -2.53 1.05 2.42
CA THR A 111 -1.66 0.61 1.33
C THR A 111 -1.12 -0.80 1.59
N VAL A 112 -0.63 -1.08 2.81
CA VAL A 112 -0.15 -2.42 3.17
C VAL A 112 -1.29 -3.44 3.07
N MET A 113 -2.46 -3.16 3.67
CA MET A 113 -3.60 -4.08 3.66
C MET A 113 -4.11 -4.38 2.25
N PHE A 114 -4.12 -3.37 1.37
CA PHE A 114 -4.64 -3.51 0.03
C PHE A 114 -3.63 -4.13 -0.94
N TRP A 115 -2.41 -3.59 -1.01
CA TRP A 115 -1.49 -3.93 -2.09
C TRP A 115 -0.65 -5.17 -1.78
N LEU A 116 -0.23 -5.38 -0.53
CA LEU A 116 0.66 -6.49 -0.17
C LEU A 116 0.14 -7.86 -0.63
N PRO A 117 -1.15 -8.23 -0.44
CA PRO A 117 -1.66 -9.53 -0.91
C PRO A 117 -1.59 -9.73 -2.43
N ARG A 118 -1.62 -8.64 -3.20
CA ARG A 118 -1.65 -8.64 -4.67
C ARG A 118 -0.27 -8.69 -5.30
N ILE A 119 0.77 -8.41 -4.51
CA ILE A 119 2.16 -8.49 -4.97
C ILE A 119 2.54 -9.97 -5.17
N GLU A 120 3.22 -10.23 -6.29
CA GLU A 120 3.70 -11.54 -6.68
C GLU A 120 4.75 -12.11 -5.72
N PRO A 121 5.01 -13.43 -5.77
CA PRO A 121 6.07 -14.06 -4.99
C PRO A 121 7.42 -13.34 -5.07
N GLY A 122 8.01 -13.02 -3.90
CA GLY A 122 9.29 -12.33 -3.81
C GLY A 122 9.27 -10.85 -4.23
N GLY A 123 8.10 -10.26 -4.46
CA GLY A 123 7.96 -8.82 -4.63
C GLY A 123 8.08 -8.05 -3.31
N VAL A 124 8.05 -6.72 -3.38
CA VAL A 124 8.26 -5.84 -2.23
C VAL A 124 7.23 -4.71 -2.19
N LEU A 125 6.84 -4.33 -0.98
CA LEU A 125 6.10 -3.11 -0.69
C LEU A 125 6.98 -2.21 0.19
N VAL A 126 7.17 -0.97 -0.23
CA VAL A 126 7.95 0.05 0.49
C VAL A 126 6.98 1.09 1.02
N VAL A 127 7.15 1.50 2.27
CA VAL A 127 6.43 2.63 2.87
C VAL A 127 7.48 3.67 3.29
N GLU A 128 7.42 4.85 2.67
CA GLU A 128 8.30 5.98 2.93
C GLU A 128 7.74 6.92 4.00
N ASP A 129 8.58 7.83 4.48
CA ASP A 129 8.25 8.89 5.43
C ASP A 129 7.47 8.48 6.69
N ILE A 130 7.83 7.35 7.28
CA ILE A 130 7.33 6.87 8.60
C ILE A 130 7.94 7.64 9.79
N GLN A 131 7.99 8.97 9.67
CA GLN A 131 8.60 9.90 10.61
C GLN A 131 7.85 9.95 11.95
N PRO A 132 8.50 10.36 13.06
CA PRO A 132 7.86 10.47 14.38
C PRO A 132 6.98 11.73 14.51
N THR A 133 6.13 12.00 13.52
CA THR A 133 5.11 13.08 13.56
C THR A 133 3.82 12.55 14.16
N SER A 134 2.94 13.42 14.67
CA SER A 134 1.66 12.96 15.25
C SER A 134 0.77 12.20 14.25
N VAL A 135 0.97 12.44 12.94
CA VAL A 135 0.14 11.88 11.86
C VAL A 135 0.69 10.54 11.37
N ALA A 136 2.01 10.41 11.25
CA ALA A 136 2.69 9.21 10.75
C ALA A 136 3.04 8.21 11.87
N ASN A 137 3.39 8.69 13.06
CA ASN A 137 3.88 7.88 14.18
C ASN A 137 2.93 6.74 14.64
N PRO A 138 1.58 6.82 14.50
CA PRO A 138 0.73 5.67 14.75
C PRO A 138 1.05 4.46 13.88
N PHE A 139 1.60 4.64 12.67
CA PHE A 139 2.03 3.52 11.83
C PHE A 139 3.17 2.74 12.51
N THR A 140 4.19 3.45 13.00
CA THR A 140 5.35 2.81 13.64
C THR A 140 5.06 2.30 15.05
N THR A 141 4.16 2.95 15.76
CA THR A 141 3.88 2.63 17.17
C THR A 141 2.66 1.73 17.37
N GLN A 142 1.77 1.61 16.39
CA GLN A 142 0.55 0.78 16.48
C GLN A 142 0.48 -0.29 15.40
N PHE A 143 0.68 0.06 14.12
CA PHE A 143 0.53 -0.90 13.02
C PHE A 143 1.73 -1.85 12.90
N LEU A 144 2.95 -1.31 12.82
CA LEU A 144 4.18 -2.09 12.66
C LEU A 144 4.38 -3.16 13.77
N PRO A 145 4.14 -2.89 15.06
CA PRO A 145 4.26 -3.93 16.08
C PRO A 145 3.29 -5.10 15.90
N GLN A 146 2.06 -4.83 15.44
CA GLN A 146 1.04 -5.87 15.18
C GLN A 146 1.45 -6.77 14.02
N ILE A 147 1.87 -6.19 12.90
CA ILE A 147 2.28 -6.97 11.71
C ILE A 147 3.59 -7.73 11.96
N MET A 148 4.50 -7.18 12.77
CA MET A 148 5.70 -7.89 13.25
C MET A 148 5.34 -9.07 14.14
N LYS A 149 4.31 -8.95 14.98
CA LYS A 149 3.81 -10.09 15.75
C LYS A 149 3.23 -11.17 14.82
N ASP A 150 2.42 -10.77 13.85
CA ASP A 150 1.83 -11.70 12.87
C ASP A 150 2.85 -12.40 11.96
N LEU A 151 3.97 -11.74 11.66
CA LEU A 151 5.09 -12.36 10.94
C LEU A 151 5.63 -13.60 11.66
N HIS A 152 5.57 -13.59 13.00
CA HIS A 152 5.99 -14.70 13.86
C HIS A 152 4.83 -15.61 14.28
N TYR A 153 3.62 -15.37 13.79
CA TYR A 153 2.45 -16.17 14.15
C TYR A 153 2.57 -17.60 13.65
N CYS A 154 2.64 -18.55 14.59
CA CYS A 154 2.79 -19.98 14.33
C CYS A 154 1.50 -20.78 14.58
N GLY A 155 0.35 -20.11 14.71
CA GLY A 155 -0.90 -20.72 15.12
C GLY A 155 -1.31 -21.93 14.27
N ASP A 156 -1.83 -22.96 14.94
CA ASP A 156 -2.28 -24.21 14.33
C ASP A 156 -3.79 -24.07 14.01
N LYS A 157 -4.17 -24.24 12.75
CA LYS A 157 -5.59 -24.13 12.34
C LYS A 157 -6.49 -25.17 13.03
N ASP A 158 -5.89 -26.27 13.49
CA ASP A 158 -6.59 -27.40 14.08
C ASP A 158 -6.58 -27.36 15.62
N LYS A 159 -5.91 -26.37 16.23
CA LYS A 159 -5.88 -26.18 17.67
C LYS A 159 -6.13 -24.71 18.00
N PRO A 160 -7.22 -24.39 18.72
CA PRO A 160 -7.40 -23.03 19.21
C PRO A 160 -6.20 -22.66 20.08
N THR A 161 -5.35 -21.77 19.58
CA THR A 161 -4.35 -21.09 20.39
C THR A 161 -5.04 -19.90 21.06
N GLU A 162 -4.61 -19.54 22.27
CA GLU A 162 -5.04 -18.29 22.90
C GLU A 162 -4.50 -17.05 22.14
N ASP A 163 -3.54 -17.27 21.25
CA ASP A 163 -2.95 -16.27 20.36
C ASP A 163 -3.72 -16.18 19.03
N GLU A 164 -4.21 -14.99 18.73
CA GLU A 164 -4.92 -14.64 17.49
C GLU A 164 -4.06 -13.66 16.68
N ALA A 165 -3.97 -13.85 15.37
CA ALA A 165 -3.30 -12.89 14.49
C ALA A 165 -4.06 -11.56 14.46
N CYS A 166 -3.35 -10.44 14.47
CA CYS A 166 -3.92 -9.09 14.39
C CYS A 166 -4.53 -8.81 13.01
N PHE A 167 -3.92 -9.34 11.95
CA PHE A 167 -4.27 -9.19 10.54
C PHE A 167 -4.33 -10.56 9.85
N PRO A 168 -5.38 -11.37 10.11
CA PRO A 168 -5.48 -12.73 9.57
C PRO A 168 -5.37 -12.83 8.04
N THR A 169 -5.74 -11.78 7.32
CA THR A 169 -5.66 -11.72 5.85
C THR A 169 -4.23 -11.64 5.32
N LEU A 170 -3.26 -11.18 6.13
CA LEU A 170 -1.85 -11.05 5.77
C LEU A 170 -0.97 -12.20 6.29
N VAL A 171 -1.50 -13.03 7.20
CA VAL A 171 -0.75 -14.15 7.79
C VAL A 171 -0.26 -15.10 6.70
N GLY A 172 1.04 -15.43 6.78
CA GLY A 172 1.68 -16.31 5.81
C GLY A 172 1.81 -15.68 4.42
N MET A 173 1.86 -14.36 4.31
CA MET A 173 2.21 -13.63 3.08
C MET A 173 3.55 -12.88 3.20
N ILE A 174 3.98 -12.53 4.41
CA ILE A 174 5.19 -11.74 4.62
C ILE A 174 6.35 -12.68 4.91
N GLN A 175 7.48 -12.45 4.25
CA GLN A 175 8.73 -13.16 4.48
C GLN A 175 9.63 -12.39 5.44
N SER A 176 9.75 -11.09 5.24
CA SER A 176 10.58 -10.22 6.07
C SER A 176 10.03 -8.80 6.10
N ILE A 177 10.40 -8.06 7.14
CA ILE A 177 10.18 -6.62 7.27
C ILE A 177 11.53 -5.99 7.63
N HIS A 178 11.95 -5.00 6.85
CA HIS A 178 13.21 -4.29 7.03
C HIS A 178 12.92 -2.80 7.15
N CYS A 179 13.15 -2.22 8.32
CA CYS A 179 12.99 -0.80 8.56
C CYS A 179 14.35 -0.11 8.70
N GLU A 180 14.48 1.05 8.06
CA GLU A 180 15.60 1.97 8.14
C GLU A 180 15.08 3.35 8.57
N MET A 181 15.94 4.37 8.52
CA MET A 181 15.53 5.73 8.86
C MET A 181 14.38 6.20 7.94
N HIS A 182 13.19 6.32 8.54
CA HIS A 182 11.95 6.80 7.90
C HIS A 182 11.40 5.95 6.76
N ILE A 183 11.83 4.69 6.62
CA ILE A 183 11.34 3.80 5.56
C ILE A 183 11.21 2.37 6.10
N CYS A 184 10.17 1.64 5.68
CA CYS A 184 10.06 0.20 5.90
C CYS A 184 9.75 -0.54 4.61
N VAL A 185 10.39 -1.70 4.43
CA VAL A 185 10.20 -2.60 3.30
C VAL A 185 9.58 -3.90 3.81
N PHE A 186 8.49 -4.31 3.18
CA PHE A 186 7.81 -5.58 3.40
C PHE A 186 8.11 -6.51 2.21
N GLU A 187 8.77 -7.63 2.47
CA GLU A 187 9.07 -8.63 1.44
C GLU A 187 7.95 -9.69 1.40
N ARG A 188 7.42 -9.94 0.20
CA ARG A 188 6.47 -11.04 -0.03
C ARG A 188 7.17 -12.37 -0.04
N ASN A 189 6.57 -13.34 0.65
CA ASN A 189 7.01 -14.72 0.56
C ASN A 189 6.71 -15.35 -0.80
N GLN A 190 7.02 -16.64 -0.92
CA GLN A 190 6.88 -17.37 -2.18
C GLN A 190 5.44 -17.85 -2.48
N ALA A 191 4.46 -17.56 -1.61
CA ALA A 191 3.08 -17.95 -1.85
C ALA A 191 2.44 -17.08 -2.95
N PRO A 192 1.57 -17.67 -3.81
CA PRO A 192 0.89 -16.93 -4.87
C PRO A 192 0.15 -15.69 -4.35
N ALA A 193 0.11 -14.63 -5.17
CA ALA A 193 -0.71 -13.46 -4.90
C ALA A 193 -2.18 -13.84 -4.72
N LYS A 194 -2.90 -13.10 -3.87
CA LYS A 194 -4.32 -13.32 -3.57
C LYS A 194 -5.15 -12.11 -3.95
N GLU A 195 -6.32 -12.40 -4.50
CA GLU A 195 -7.35 -11.42 -4.80
C GLU A 195 -8.33 -11.34 -3.64
N LEU A 196 -7.92 -10.61 -2.61
CA LEU A 196 -8.80 -10.34 -1.47
C LEU A 196 -10.01 -9.51 -1.92
N SER A 197 -11.15 -9.74 -1.29
CA SER A 197 -12.33 -8.89 -1.46
C SER A 197 -12.06 -7.45 -0.99
N LEU A 198 -12.98 -6.54 -1.30
CA LEU A 198 -12.89 -5.15 -0.83
C LEU A 198 -12.85 -5.09 0.70
N GLU A 199 -13.71 -5.85 1.38
CA GLU A 199 -13.79 -5.94 2.84
C GLU A 199 -12.48 -6.46 3.44
N GLU A 200 -11.95 -7.56 2.92
CA GLU A 200 -10.68 -8.14 3.39
C GLU A 200 -9.45 -7.26 3.08
N SER A 201 -9.55 -6.38 2.09
CA SER A 201 -8.49 -5.42 1.71
C SER A 201 -8.62 -4.07 2.45
N SER A 202 -9.72 -3.84 3.15
CA SER A 202 -9.98 -2.56 3.84
C SER A 202 -9.26 -2.53 5.19
N LEU A 203 -8.93 -1.32 5.66
CA LEU A 203 -8.24 -1.12 6.92
C LEU A 203 -9.11 -1.62 8.09
N PRO A 204 -8.68 -2.66 8.83
CA PRO A 204 -9.45 -3.17 9.94
C PRO A 204 -9.40 -2.21 11.13
N GLU A 205 -10.43 -2.23 11.97
CA GLU A 205 -10.55 -1.28 13.09
C GLU A 205 -9.39 -1.31 14.10
N ASN A 206 -8.66 -2.44 14.19
CA ASN A 206 -7.51 -2.60 15.06
C ASN A 206 -6.19 -2.10 14.45
N ALA A 207 -6.16 -1.73 13.18
CA ALA A 207 -4.91 -1.41 12.47
C ALA A 207 -4.07 -0.33 13.17
N LEU A 208 -4.72 0.67 13.77
CA LEU A 208 -4.06 1.74 14.54
C LEU A 208 -4.47 1.75 16.02
N ASP A 209 -5.00 0.64 16.52
CA ASP A 209 -5.34 0.47 17.93
C ASP A 209 -4.94 -0.93 18.39
N MET A 210 -3.70 -1.05 18.91
CA MET A 210 -3.17 -2.33 19.38
C MET A 210 -4.00 -2.97 20.48
N LYS A 211 -4.80 -2.19 21.23
CA LYS A 211 -5.64 -2.73 22.31
C LYS A 211 -6.76 -3.61 21.78
N LYS A 212 -7.13 -3.44 20.50
CA LYS A 212 -8.11 -4.29 19.82
C LYS A 212 -7.49 -5.59 19.28
N CYS A 213 -6.17 -5.69 19.20
CA CYS A 213 -5.51 -6.96 18.91
C CYS A 213 -5.24 -7.71 20.22
N LYS A 214 -5.98 -8.80 20.47
CA LYS A 214 -5.87 -9.57 21.72
C LYS A 214 -4.45 -10.05 22.00
N SER A 215 -3.74 -10.46 20.95
CA SER A 215 -2.38 -10.95 21.06
C SER A 215 -1.37 -9.87 21.50
N MET A 216 -1.72 -8.59 21.39
CA MET A 216 -0.89 -7.49 21.89
C MET A 216 -1.14 -7.16 23.36
N LEU A 217 -2.13 -7.79 24.01
CA LEU A 217 -2.49 -7.50 25.39
C LEU A 217 -1.54 -8.21 26.39
N PRO A 218 -1.26 -7.60 27.56
CA PRO A 218 -0.47 -8.23 28.60
C PRO A 218 -1.03 -9.59 29.01
N GLY A 219 -0.15 -10.60 29.12
CA GLY A 219 -0.53 -11.96 29.50
C GLY A 219 -0.78 -12.91 28.34
N HIS A 220 -0.80 -12.41 27.10
CA HIS A 220 -0.76 -13.23 25.89
C HIS A 220 0.70 -13.34 25.42
N TRP A 221 1.23 -14.57 25.34
CA TRP A 221 2.60 -14.88 24.92
C TRP A 221 2.59 -15.74 23.67
#